data_AF-A0A445EQB0-F1
#
_entry.id   AF-A0A445EQB0-F1
#
_cell.length_a   1.000
_cell.length_b   1.000
_cell.length_c   1.000
_cell.angle_alpha   90.00
_cell.angle_beta   90.00
_cell.angle_gamma   90.00
#
_symmetry.space_group_name_H-M   'P 1'
#
loop_
_entity.id
_entity.type
_entity.pdbx_description
1 polymer ?
#
loop_
_entity_poly.entity_id
_entity_poly.type
_entity_poly.pdbx_seq_one_letter_code
_entity_poly.pdbx_strand_id
1 'polypeptide(L)'
;MFIAIPSFALLYSMDEVVVDPAITIKAIGHQWYQTYEYSDYNSSDEQSLTFDSYTIPEDDLELGQSRLLEVDNRVVVPAKSRV
;
A
#
# COMPACT_ATOMS: atom_id res chain seq x y z
N MET A 1 17.83 12.82 27.61
CA MET A 1 17.92 14.00 26.72
C MET A 1 18.57 13.68 25.37
N PHE A 2 19.67 12.92 25.30
CA PHE A 2 20.34 12.57 24.03
C PHE A 2 19.54 11.71 23.04
N ILE A 3 18.53 10.97 23.50
CA ILE A 3 17.68 10.11 22.64
C ILE A 3 16.69 10.94 21.80
N ALA A 4 16.29 12.12 22.27
CA ALA A 4 15.30 12.95 21.58
C ALA A 4 15.88 13.66 20.34
N ILE A 5 17.19 13.95 20.34
CA ILE A 5 17.88 14.65 19.24
C ILE A 5 17.78 13.85 17.92
N PRO A 6 18.12 12.54 17.86
CA PRO A 6 17.92 11.77 16.64
C PRO A 6 16.44 11.55 16.31
N SER A 7 15.54 11.49 17.30
CA SER A 7 14.10 11.37 17.06
C SER A 7 13.51 12.59 16.34
N PHE A 8 13.89 13.81 16.75
CA PHE A 8 13.43 15.03 16.08
C PHE A 8 14.03 15.17 14.68
N ALA A 9 15.32 14.88 14.51
CA ALA A 9 15.94 14.90 13.19
C ALA A 9 15.26 13.92 12.21
N LEU A 10 14.91 12.72 12.69
CA LEU A 10 14.18 11.73 11.90
C LEU A 10 12.78 12.22 11.52
N LEU A 11 12.04 12.78 12.49
CA LEU A 11 10.68 13.29 12.26
C LEU A 11 10.67 14.38 11.19
N TYR A 12 11.57 15.36 11.27
CA TYR A 12 11.68 16.39 10.23
C TYR A 12 12.12 15.83 8.88
N SER A 13 13.01 14.83 8.85
CA SER A 13 13.42 14.19 7.60
C SER A 13 12.33 13.34 6.93
N MET A 14 11.38 12.80 7.70
CA MET A 14 10.24 12.03 7.19
C MET A 14 9.11 12.93 6.69
N ASP A 15 8.94 14.10 7.29
CA ASP A 15 7.90 15.08 6.93
C ASP A 15 8.20 15.81 5.61
N GLU A 16 9.47 15.84 5.18
CA GLU A 16 9.87 16.34 3.86
C GLU A 16 9.38 15.41 2.72
N VAL A 17 8.07 15.40 2.47
CA VAL A 17 7.43 14.87 1.25
C VAL A 17 7.65 15.87 0.11
N VAL A 18 8.90 16.19 -0.20
CA VAL A 18 9.28 17.26 -1.15
C VAL A 18 9.40 16.74 -2.59
N VAL A 19 9.18 15.44 -2.83
CA VAL A 19 9.31 14.87 -4.17
C VAL A 19 7.95 14.39 -4.62
N ASP A 20 7.42 15.03 -5.68
CA ASP A 20 6.21 14.62 -6.36
C ASP A 20 6.14 13.08 -6.46
N PRO A 21 5.13 12.44 -5.84
CA PRO A 21 4.98 11.00 -5.92
C PRO A 21 4.76 10.63 -7.39
N ALA A 22 5.44 9.59 -7.86
CA ALA A 22 5.29 9.15 -9.24
C ALA A 22 4.02 8.32 -9.43
N ILE A 23 3.47 7.77 -8.34
CA ILE A 23 2.20 7.03 -8.29
C ILE A 23 1.52 7.34 -6.96
N THR A 24 0.22 7.58 -6.99
CA THR A 24 -0.65 7.72 -5.83
C THR A 24 -1.57 6.50 -5.72
N ILE A 25 -1.54 5.83 -4.57
CA ILE A 25 -2.41 4.69 -4.24
C ILE A 25 -3.25 5.05 -3.01
N LYS A 26 -4.57 4.96 -3.14
CA LYS A 26 -5.48 5.02 -2.01
C LYS A 26 -5.70 3.63 -1.45
N ALA A 27 -5.47 3.47 -0.15
CA ALA A 27 -5.84 2.27 0.59
C ALA A 27 -7.06 2.58 1.48
N ILE A 28 -8.18 1.92 1.22
CA ILE A 28 -9.44 2.07 1.95
C ILE A 28 -9.63 0.81 2.81
N GLY A 29 -9.58 0.98 4.13
CA GLY A 29 -9.81 -0.12 5.06
C GLY A 29 -11.31 -0.33 5.31
N HIS A 30 -11.82 -1.50 4.97
CA HIS A 30 -13.16 -1.96 5.34
C HIS A 30 -13.07 -2.99 6.47
N GLN A 31 -14.24 -3.43 6.96
CA GLN A 31 -14.27 -4.49 7.96
C GLN A 31 -13.87 -5.82 7.29
N TRP A 32 -12.67 -6.31 7.66
CA TRP A 32 -12.04 -7.57 7.21
C TRP A 32 -11.52 -7.62 5.77
N TYR A 33 -11.49 -6.51 5.05
CA TYR A 33 -10.84 -6.41 3.73
C TYR A 33 -10.32 -5.00 3.46
N GLN A 34 -9.46 -4.89 2.47
CA GLN A 34 -8.85 -3.62 2.06
C GLN A 34 -9.10 -3.40 0.59
N THR A 35 -9.52 -2.20 0.21
CA THR A 35 -9.71 -1.81 -1.19
C THR A 35 -8.58 -0.88 -1.59
N TYR A 36 -7.96 -1.14 -2.73
CA TYR A 36 -6.87 -0.32 -3.26
C TYR A 36 -7.30 0.35 -4.57
N GLU A 37 -7.08 1.65 -4.65
CA GLU A 37 -7.41 2.48 -5.82
C GLU A 37 -6.14 3.18 -6.33
N TYR A 38 -5.80 2.94 -7.60
CA TYR A 38 -4.74 3.67 -8.30
C TYR A 38 -5.34 4.90 -9.02
N SER A 39 -5.10 6.09 -8.49
CA SER A 39 -5.72 7.32 -9.00
C SER A 39 -5.01 7.91 -10.23
N ASP A 40 -3.75 7.57 -10.48
CA ASP A 40 -2.93 8.22 -11.51
C ASP A 40 -3.08 7.63 -12.91
N TYR A 41 -3.60 6.40 -13.03
CA TYR A 41 -3.79 5.74 -14.32
C TYR A 41 -5.18 5.99 -14.90
N ASN A 42 -5.51 7.25 -15.21
CA ASN A 42 -6.71 7.62 -15.97
C ASN A 42 -6.45 7.56 -17.49
N SER A 43 -6.07 6.38 -17.99
CA SER A 43 -5.93 6.19 -19.44
C SER A 43 -7.30 5.94 -20.06
N SER A 44 -7.98 7.04 -20.42
CA SER A 44 -9.17 7.08 -21.30
C SER A 44 -10.44 6.46 -20.71
N ASP A 45 -11.36 7.32 -20.25
CA ASP A 45 -12.74 7.03 -19.82
C ASP A 45 -12.92 6.00 -18.69
N GLU A 46 -13.03 6.56 -17.48
CA GLU A 46 -13.97 6.14 -16.42
C GLU A 46 -13.63 4.96 -15.47
N GLN A 47 -12.45 4.35 -15.50
CA GLN A 47 -12.12 3.35 -14.48
C GLN A 47 -10.76 3.60 -13.84
N SER A 48 -10.76 4.27 -12.68
CA SER A 48 -9.66 4.16 -11.73
C SER A 48 -9.49 2.67 -11.41
N LEU A 49 -8.26 2.15 -11.56
CA LEU A 49 -7.97 0.75 -11.29
C LEU A 49 -8.21 0.52 -9.79
N THR A 50 -9.34 -0.11 -9.47
CA THR A 50 -9.79 -0.36 -8.10
C THR A 50 -10.05 -1.85 -7.93
N PHE A 51 -9.52 -2.43 -6.86
CA PHE A 51 -9.73 -3.84 -6.53
C PHE A 51 -9.78 -4.04 -5.01
N ASP A 52 -10.51 -5.08 -4.60
CA ASP A 52 -10.62 -5.51 -3.21
C ASP A 52 -9.62 -6.63 -2.93
N SER A 53 -8.99 -6.56 -1.75
CA SER A 53 -8.03 -7.50 -1.22
C SER A 53 -8.60 -8.16 0.03
N TYR A 54 -8.90 -9.44 -0.06
CA TYR A 54 -9.39 -10.32 1.00
C TYR A 54 -8.30 -11.27 1.48
N THR A 55 -8.30 -11.59 2.77
CA THR A 55 -7.45 -12.65 3.31
C THR A 55 -7.94 -14.01 2.83
N ILE A 56 -7.03 -14.84 2.32
CA ILE A 56 -7.36 -16.18 1.83
C ILE A 56 -7.66 -17.09 3.04
N PRO A 57 -8.80 -17.81 3.04
CA PRO A 57 -9.14 -18.74 4.10
C PRO A 57 -8.20 -19.96 4.10
N GLU A 58 -8.10 -20.64 5.24
CA GLU A 58 -7.13 -21.74 5.39
C GLU A 58 -7.39 -22.94 4.47
N ASP A 59 -8.64 -23.12 4.06
CA ASP A 59 -9.07 -24.19 3.16
C ASP A 59 -8.59 -24.00 1.71
N ASP A 60 -8.32 -22.76 1.30
CA ASP A 60 -7.87 -22.38 -0.05
C ASP A 60 -6.36 -22.06 -0.10
N LEU A 61 -5.62 -22.22 1.01
CA LEU A 61 -4.17 -21.97 1.07
C LEU A 61 -3.38 -23.04 0.30
N GLU A 62 -2.53 -22.60 -0.64
CA GLU A 62 -1.61 -23.49 -1.33
C GLU A 62 -0.37 -23.85 -0.48
N LEU A 63 0.26 -24.98 -0.80
CA LEU A 63 1.44 -25.49 -0.09
C LEU A 63 2.62 -24.50 -0.22
N GLY A 64 2.95 -23.79 0.87
CA GLY A 64 4.02 -22.78 0.91
C GLY A 64 3.54 -21.34 1.16
N GLN A 65 2.23 -21.12 1.17
CA GLN A 65 1.63 -19.82 1.49
C GLN A 65 1.55 -19.55 3.00
N SER A 66 1.63 -18.27 3.39
CA SER A 66 1.60 -17.86 4.79
C SER A 66 0.18 -17.68 5.31
N ARG A 67 -0.17 -18.45 6.34
CA ARG A 67 -1.47 -18.38 7.03
C ARG A 67 -1.75 -16.96 7.53
N LEU A 68 -2.94 -16.43 7.26
CA LEU A 68 -3.43 -15.09 7.67
C LEU A 68 -2.70 -13.87 7.07
N LEU A 69 -1.66 -14.08 6.27
CA LEU A 69 -0.94 -12.99 5.59
C LEU A 69 -1.17 -12.97 4.09
N GLU A 70 -1.63 -14.09 3.53
CA GLU A 70 -1.93 -14.16 2.12
C GLU A 70 -3.27 -13.57 1.78
N VAL A 71 -3.25 -12.83 0.67
CA VAL A 71 -4.38 -12.13 0.11
C VAL A 71 -4.61 -12.58 -1.33
N ASP A 72 -5.86 -12.54 -1.76
CA ASP A 72 -6.28 -12.91 -3.12
C ASP A 72 -5.66 -11.98 -4.17
N ASN A 73 -5.77 -10.67 -3.97
CA ASN A 73 -5.29 -9.63 -4.87
C ASN A 73 -4.20 -8.82 -4.18
N ARG A 74 -2.95 -9.05 -4.60
CA ARG A 74 -1.78 -8.34 -4.04
C ARG A 74 -1.64 -6.96 -4.68
N VAL A 75 -1.37 -5.96 -3.84
CA VAL A 75 -0.97 -4.62 -4.33
C VAL A 75 0.37 -4.72 -5.03
N VAL A 76 0.41 -4.33 -6.30
CA VAL A 76 1.65 -4.27 -7.08
C VAL A 76 2.12 -2.82 -7.13
N VAL A 77 3.40 -2.62 -6.83
CA VAL A 77 4.04 -1.31 -6.81
C VAL A 77 5.38 -1.41 -7.54
N PRO A 78 5.74 -0.48 -8.44
CA PRO A 78 7.02 -0.51 -9.11
C PRO A 78 8.17 -0.30 -8.12
N ALA A 79 9.16 -1.19 -8.18
CA ALA A 79 10.37 -1.04 -7.39
C ALA A 79 11.16 0.21 -7.82
N LYS A 80 11.72 0.94 -6.85
CA LYS A 80 12.53 2.16 -7.04
C LYS A 80 11.75 3.42 -7.50
N SER A 81 10.43 3.39 -7.44
CA SER A 81 9.58 4.58 -7.59
C SER A 81 9.18 5.12 -6.22
N ARG A 82 8.93 6.43 -6.12
CA ARG A 82 8.30 7.04 -4.95
C ARG A 82 6.78 6.92 -5.10
N VAL A 83 6.13 6.32 -4.09
CA VAL A 83 4.69 6.05 -4.00
C VAL A 83 4.17 6.63 -2.69
#